data_AF-A0A3P0NWT1-F1
#
_entry.id   AF-A0A3P0NWT1-F1
#
_cell.length_a   1.000
_cell.length_b   1.000
_cell.length_c   1.000
_cell.angle_alpha   90.00
_cell.angle_beta   90.00
_cell.angle_gamma   90.00
#
_symmetry.space_group_name_H-M   'P 1'
#
loop_
_entity.id
_entity.type
_entity.pdbx_description
1 polymer ?
#
loop_
_entity_poly.entity_id
_entity_poly.type
_entity_poly.pdbx_seq_one_letter_code
_entity_poly.pdbx_strand_id
1 'polypeptide(L)'
;MSKLSKEDLQRIDTELSFPFGCVVLRCDGNTITIQVQRTKPRRYDLMVYVNGWFKGDYLKEAAPEHRFYRPAKFSAYKPSERAKIERQFGKRNARKYFPNLDKTSTYYMPSWNTPSTMLRHFARVCQSVTLVSVGVAVNTSVAVTAPEATNV
;
A
#
# COMPACT_ATOMS: atom_id res chain seq x y z
N MET A 1 -13.82 -17.87 3.22
CA MET A 1 -12.55 -18.24 2.56
C MET A 1 -12.68 -17.95 1.08
N SER A 2 -12.45 -16.72 0.67
CA SER A 2 -12.36 -16.37 -0.75
C SER A 2 -10.92 -15.99 -1.01
N LYS A 3 -10.18 -16.93 -1.60
CA LYS A 3 -8.83 -16.71 -2.12
C LYS A 3 -8.96 -16.59 -3.63
N LEU A 4 -8.37 -15.55 -4.21
CA LEU A 4 -8.31 -15.33 -5.66
C LEU A 4 -7.88 -16.60 -6.38
N SER A 5 -8.58 -16.96 -7.46
CA SER A 5 -8.19 -18.09 -8.30
C SER A 5 -6.90 -17.76 -9.05
N LYS A 6 -6.21 -18.79 -9.57
CA LYS A 6 -5.01 -18.57 -10.40
C LYS A 6 -5.32 -17.72 -11.64
N GLU A 7 -6.50 -17.90 -12.22
CA GLU A 7 -6.97 -17.10 -13.36
C GLU A 7 -7.20 -15.64 -12.98
N ASP A 8 -7.81 -15.38 -11.82
CA ASP A 8 -8.02 -14.02 -11.32
C ASP A 8 -6.68 -13.29 -11.11
N LEU A 9 -5.69 -14.00 -10.53
CA LEU A 9 -4.35 -13.44 -10.35
C LEU A 9 -3.71 -13.05 -11.68
N GLN A 10 -3.87 -13.88 -12.72
CA GLN A 10 -3.33 -13.60 -14.05
C GLN A 10 -4.04 -12.44 -14.73
N ARG A 11 -5.37 -12.32 -14.58
CA ARG A 11 -6.13 -11.17 -15.09
C ARG A 11 -5.70 -9.87 -14.42
N ILE A 12 -5.54 -9.89 -13.09
CA ILE A 12 -5.07 -8.74 -12.32
C ILE A 12 -3.66 -8.32 -12.75
N ASP A 13 -2.74 -9.28 -12.86
CA ASP A 13 -1.34 -9.00 -13.25
C ASP A 13 -1.27 -8.42 -14.67
N THR A 14 -2.08 -8.96 -15.59
CA THR A 14 -2.19 -8.46 -16.96
C THR A 14 -2.72 -7.03 -17.00
N GLU A 15 -3.84 -6.75 -16.33
CA GLU A 15 -4.45 -5.41 -16.31
C GLU A 15 -3.51 -4.37 -15.70
N LEU A 16 -2.87 -4.70 -14.57
CA LEU A 16 -1.94 -3.79 -13.89
C LEU A 16 -0.59 -3.64 -14.61
N SER A 17 -0.33 -4.43 -15.67
CA SER A 17 0.83 -4.24 -16.54
C SER A 17 0.64 -3.07 -17.53
N PHE A 18 -0.61 -2.73 -17.85
CA PHE A 18 -0.92 -1.64 -18.76
C PHE A 18 -0.89 -0.28 -18.05
N PRO A 19 -0.40 0.78 -18.70
CA PRO A 19 -0.52 2.13 -18.18
C PRO A 19 -1.97 2.49 -17.88
N PHE A 20 -2.23 3.06 -16.72
CA PHE A 20 -3.57 3.44 -16.25
C PHE A 20 -4.56 2.27 -16.05
N GLY A 21 -4.07 1.02 -16.06
CA GLY A 21 -4.85 -0.15 -15.68
C GLY A 21 -5.47 0.02 -14.29
N CYS A 22 -6.68 -0.54 -14.13
CA CYS A 22 -7.48 -0.37 -12.92
C CYS A 22 -8.07 -1.69 -12.47
N VAL A 23 -7.96 -2.00 -11.18
CA VAL A 23 -8.53 -3.20 -10.57
C VAL A 23 -9.24 -2.82 -9.28
N VAL A 24 -10.43 -3.38 -9.06
CA VAL A 24 -11.18 -3.22 -7.82
C VAL A 24 -11.30 -4.55 -7.11
N LEU A 25 -10.87 -4.58 -5.85
CA LEU A 25 -10.96 -5.72 -4.95
C LEU A 25 -11.90 -5.40 -3.78
N ARG A 26 -12.57 -6.42 -3.25
CA ARG A 26 -13.19 -6.36 -1.92
C ARG A 26 -12.26 -7.05 -0.93
N CYS A 27 -11.85 -6.31 0.09
CA CYS A 27 -10.99 -6.84 1.16
C CYS A 27 -11.64 -6.56 2.52
N ASP A 28 -12.10 -7.60 3.22
CA ASP A 28 -12.72 -7.49 4.55
C ASP A 28 -13.80 -6.40 4.65
N GLY A 29 -14.68 -6.34 3.66
CA GLY A 29 -15.76 -5.34 3.55
C GLY A 29 -15.35 -4.03 2.86
N ASN A 30 -14.05 -3.70 2.77
CA ASN A 30 -13.57 -2.48 2.13
C ASN A 30 -13.44 -2.61 0.61
N THR A 31 -13.75 -1.52 -0.10
CA THR A 31 -13.45 -1.36 -1.53
C THR A 31 -12.00 -0.94 -1.69
N ILE A 32 -11.16 -1.78 -2.28
CA ILE A 32 -9.77 -1.43 -2.57
C ILE A 32 -9.64 -1.23 -4.07
N THR A 33 -9.44 0.01 -4.50
CA THR A 33 -9.20 0.34 -5.90
C THR A 33 -7.70 0.51 -6.12
N ILE A 34 -7.15 -0.21 -7.07
CA ILE A 34 -5.75 -0.15 -7.46
C ILE A 34 -5.67 0.45 -8.85
N GLN A 35 -4.90 1.52 -9.00
CA GLN A 35 -4.70 2.20 -10.27
C GLN A 35 -3.22 2.33 -10.59
N VAL A 36 -2.84 2.02 -11.83
CA VAL A 36 -1.50 2.27 -12.34
C VAL A 36 -1.32 3.78 -12.55
N GLN A 37 -0.44 4.41 -11.78
CA GLN A 37 -0.18 5.85 -11.87
C GLN A 37 1.29 6.15 -12.11
N ARG A 38 1.53 7.21 -12.87
CA ARG A 38 2.87 7.72 -13.12
C ARG A 38 3.39 8.43 -11.88
N THR A 39 4.33 7.82 -11.18
CA THR A 39 4.94 8.39 -9.96
C THR A 39 6.22 9.16 -10.26
N LYS A 40 6.96 8.78 -11.30
CA LYS A 40 8.17 9.50 -11.77
C LYS A 40 8.20 9.51 -13.30
N PRO A 41 9.05 10.34 -13.94
CA PRO A 41 9.31 10.21 -15.38
C PRO A 41 9.68 8.77 -15.74
N ARG A 42 8.96 8.17 -16.69
CA ARG A 42 9.15 6.78 -17.15
C ARG A 42 8.97 5.69 -16.07
N ARG A 43 8.28 6.00 -14.97
CA ARG A 43 7.97 5.01 -13.92
C ARG A 43 6.50 5.08 -13.54
N TYR A 44 5.86 3.91 -13.60
CA TYR A 44 4.52 3.67 -13.12
C TYR A 44 4.59 2.83 -11.85
N ASP A 45 3.80 3.22 -10.85
CA ASP A 45 3.61 2.45 -9.62
C ASP A 45 2.09 2.26 -9.42
N LEU A 46 1.70 1.31 -8.59
CA LEU A 46 0.31 0.92 -8.35
C LEU A 46 -0.22 1.66 -7.12
N MET A 47 -1.07 2.66 -7.32
CA MET A 47 -1.65 3.47 -6.25
C MET A 47 -2.88 2.78 -5.66
N VAL A 48 -2.97 2.72 -4.33
CA VAL A 48 -4.08 2.09 -3.60
C VAL A 48 -5.02 3.14 -3.01
N TYR A 49 -6.30 3.01 -3.33
CA TYR A 49 -7.40 3.80 -2.81
C TYR A 49 -8.31 2.93 -1.95
N VAL A 50 -8.60 3.39 -0.73
CA VAL A 50 -9.49 2.68 0.20
C VAL A 50 -10.84 3.38 0.19
N ASN A 51 -11.89 2.64 -0.17
CA ASN A 51 -13.24 3.15 -0.37
C ASN A 51 -13.30 4.32 -1.37
N GLY A 52 -12.45 4.27 -2.40
CA GLY A 52 -12.34 5.30 -3.43
C GLY A 52 -11.48 6.51 -3.05
N TRP A 53 -10.94 6.56 -1.83
CA TRP A 53 -10.18 7.71 -1.34
C TRP A 53 -8.76 7.31 -0.91
N PHE A 54 -7.84 8.25 -1.10
CA PHE A 54 -6.53 8.25 -0.44
C PHE A 54 -6.46 9.51 0.43
N LYS A 55 -6.22 9.33 1.73
CA LYS A 55 -6.00 10.43 2.68
C LYS A 55 -4.65 10.24 3.34
N GLY A 56 -3.90 11.32 3.52
CA GLY A 56 -2.58 11.26 4.17
C GLY A 56 -2.64 10.66 5.58
N ASP A 57 -3.75 10.84 6.29
CA ASP A 57 -3.97 10.26 7.62
C ASP A 57 -4.01 8.73 7.62
N TYR A 58 -4.36 8.10 6.50
CA TYR A 58 -4.37 6.64 6.37
C TYR A 58 -2.96 6.02 6.42
N LEU A 59 -1.90 6.84 6.28
CA LEU A 59 -0.51 6.37 6.42
C LEU A 59 -0.08 6.19 7.87
N LYS A 60 -0.87 6.67 8.85
CA LYS A 60 -0.58 6.52 10.27
C LYS A 60 -0.92 5.10 10.71
N GLU A 61 -0.06 4.50 11.53
CA GLU A 61 -0.25 3.13 12.04
C GLU A 61 -1.54 2.97 12.87
N ALA A 62 -2.06 4.06 13.45
CA ALA A 62 -3.34 4.07 14.15
C ALA A 62 -4.57 3.97 13.23
N ALA A 63 -4.45 4.30 11.94
CA ALA A 63 -5.57 4.30 11.00
C ALA A 63 -5.78 2.88 10.45
N PRO A 64 -6.98 2.28 10.51
CA PRO A 64 -7.20 0.91 10.05
C PRO A 64 -6.83 0.67 8.57
N GLU A 65 -6.85 1.71 7.74
CA GLU A 65 -6.53 1.68 6.31
C GLU A 65 -5.04 1.45 6.04
N HIS A 66 -4.15 1.77 7.00
CA HIS A 66 -2.69 1.63 6.84
C HIS A 66 -2.29 0.20 6.44
N ARG A 67 -3.11 -0.77 6.83
CA ARG A 67 -2.92 -2.20 6.57
C ARG A 67 -2.80 -2.53 5.08
N PHE A 68 -3.40 -1.73 4.20
CA PHE A 68 -3.36 -1.92 2.75
C PHE A 68 -2.14 -1.27 2.07
N TYR A 69 -1.37 -0.48 2.82
CA TYR A 69 -0.20 0.21 2.29
C TYR A 69 1.08 -0.58 2.50
N ARG A 70 2.05 -0.31 1.64
CA ARG A 70 3.32 -1.02 1.64
C ARG A 70 4.20 -0.52 2.80
N PRO A 71 4.61 -1.39 3.73
CA PRO A 71 5.60 -1.02 4.73
C PRO A 71 6.96 -0.82 4.05
N ALA A 72 7.51 0.38 4.14
CA ALA A 72 8.82 0.75 3.66
C ALA A 72 9.73 1.06 4.85
N LYS A 73 10.87 0.38 4.92
CA LYS A 73 11.89 0.62 5.96
C LYS A 73 12.85 1.70 5.50
N PHE A 74 13.17 2.63 6.39
CA PHE A 74 14.28 3.56 6.20
C PHE A 74 15.16 3.57 7.43
N SER A 75 16.47 3.60 7.19
CA SER A 75 17.45 3.81 8.25
C SER A 75 17.58 5.29 8.54
N ALA A 76 17.76 5.65 9.81
CA ALA A 76 18.00 7.03 10.22
C ALA A 76 19.22 7.65 9.53
N TYR A 77 20.21 6.82 9.19
CA TYR A 77 21.40 7.20 8.44
C TYR A 77 21.54 6.31 7.21
N LYS A 78 21.94 6.90 6.08
CA LYS A 78 22.24 6.12 4.87
C LYS A 78 23.45 5.21 5.12
N PRO A 79 23.57 4.08 4.42
CA PRO A 79 24.73 3.18 4.58
C PRO A 79 26.08 3.89 4.39
N SER A 80 26.16 4.84 3.47
CA SER A 80 27.36 5.66 3.24
C SER A 80 27.69 6.59 4.41
N GLU A 81 26.68 7.20 5.03
CA GLU A 81 26.84 8.06 6.20
C GLU A 81 27.28 7.23 7.41
N ARG A 82 26.66 6.06 7.62
CA ARG A 82 27.06 5.11 8.67
C ARG A 82 28.53 4.71 8.53
N ALA A 83 28.96 4.33 7.33
CA ALA A 83 30.35 3.98 7.06
C ALA A 83 31.32 5.14 7.32
N LYS A 84 30.93 6.39 6.99
CA LYS A 84 31.73 7.58 7.25
C LYS A 84 31.88 7.85 8.75
N ILE A 85 30.78 7.77 9.51
CA ILE A 85 30.77 7.96 10.96
C ILE A 85 31.62 6.88 11.65
N GLU A 86 31.47 5.61 11.25
CA GLU A 86 32.29 4.51 11.78
C GLU A 86 33.78 4.69 11.47
N ARG A 87 34.13 5.24 10.30
CA ARG A 87 35.52 5.52 9.93
C ARG A 87 36.12 6.68 10.73
N GLN A 88 35.35 7.72 11.03
CA GLN A 88 35.83 8.92 11.73
C GLN A 88 35.97 8.72 13.23
N PHE A 89 34.99 8.05 13.86
CA PHE A 89 34.94 7.92 15.32
C PHE A 89 35.39 6.53 15.81
N GLY A 90 35.45 5.53 14.92
CA GLY A 90 35.57 4.13 15.28
C GLY A 90 34.24 3.55 15.75
N LYS A 91 34.02 2.24 15.52
CA LYS A 91 32.72 1.56 15.79
C LYS A 91 32.16 1.79 17.20
N ARG A 92 33.02 1.83 18.21
CA ARG A 92 32.61 2.00 19.62
C ARG A 92 32.15 3.42 19.93
N ASN A 93 32.89 4.43 19.47
CA ASN A 93 32.51 5.82 19.73
C ASN A 93 31.39 6.30 18.79
N ALA A 94 31.31 5.78 17.57
CA ALA A 94 30.20 6.05 16.66
C ALA A 94 28.84 5.74 17.31
N ARG A 95 28.71 4.57 17.97
CA ARG A 95 27.48 4.21 18.69
C ARG A 95 27.26 5.00 19.99
N LYS A 96 28.35 5.49 20.61
CA LYS A 96 28.27 6.34 21.81
C LYS A 96 27.75 7.75 21.48
N TYR A 97 28.25 8.36 20.40
CA TYR A 97 27.87 9.71 20.00
C TYR A 97 26.60 9.76 19.13
N PHE A 98 26.33 8.68 18.38
CA PHE A 98 25.14 8.54 17.55
C PHE A 98 24.35 7.30 17.99
N PRO A 99 23.57 7.37 19.09
CA PRO A 99 22.81 6.22 19.60
C PRO A 99 21.76 5.72 18.59
N ASN A 100 21.32 6.60 17.67
CA ASN A 100 20.36 6.26 16.61
C ASN A 100 21.00 5.76 15.32
N LEU A 101 22.32 5.46 15.30
CA LEU A 101 23.05 5.08 14.08
C LEU A 101 22.44 3.86 13.38
N ASP A 102 21.96 2.91 14.16
CA ASP A 102 21.35 1.65 13.70
C ASP A 102 19.81 1.70 13.70
N LYS A 103 19.22 2.84 14.10
CA LYS A 103 17.77 2.98 14.20
C LYS A 103 17.15 2.89 12.80
N THR A 104 16.23 1.95 12.66
CA THR A 104 15.42 1.78 11.45
C THR A 104 13.97 2.05 11.80
N SER A 105 13.33 2.89 11.02
CA SER A 105 11.92 3.23 11.16
C SER A 105 11.15 2.70 9.95
N THR A 106 9.87 2.41 10.15
CA THR A 106 8.97 1.99 9.07
C THR A 106 7.99 3.11 8.80
N TYR A 107 7.74 3.40 7.53
CA TYR A 107 6.65 4.25 7.08
C TYR A 107 5.82 3.49 6.05
N TYR A 108 4.58 3.92 5.85
CA TYR A 108 3.68 3.29 4.90
C TYR A 108 3.67 4.10 3.60
N MET A 109 3.80 3.40 2.48
CA MET A 109 3.72 3.98 1.15
C MET A 109 2.40 3.54 0.49
N PRO A 110 1.61 4.48 -0.06
CA PRO A 110 0.34 4.14 -0.70
C PRO A 110 0.52 3.46 -2.06
N SER A 111 1.74 3.48 -2.61
CA SER A 111 2.08 2.86 -3.88
C SER A 111 2.85 1.55 -3.74
N TRP A 112 2.52 0.60 -4.61
CA TRP A 112 3.21 -0.68 -4.78
C TRP A 112 3.99 -0.71 -6.09
N ASN A 113 5.11 -1.43 -6.11
CA ASN A 113 5.92 -1.54 -7.34
C ASN A 113 5.44 -2.68 -8.25
N THR A 114 4.88 -3.75 -7.66
CA THR A 114 4.49 -4.96 -8.40
C THR A 114 3.18 -5.55 -7.88
N PRO A 115 2.29 -6.06 -8.76
CA PRO A 115 1.02 -6.66 -8.33
C PRO A 115 1.23 -7.87 -7.42
N SER A 116 2.21 -8.72 -7.77
CA SER A 116 2.53 -9.94 -7.01
C SER A 116 2.91 -9.70 -5.54
N THR A 117 3.60 -8.60 -5.23
CA THR A 117 3.97 -8.28 -3.83
C THR A 117 2.79 -7.71 -3.05
N MET A 118 1.98 -6.88 -3.72
CA MET A 118 0.73 -6.33 -3.19
C MET A 118 -0.29 -7.42 -2.85
N LEU A 119 -0.55 -8.34 -3.78
CA LEU A 119 -1.52 -9.43 -3.57
C LEU A 119 -1.08 -10.38 -2.44
N ARG A 120 0.23 -10.68 -2.34
CA ARG A 120 0.78 -11.44 -1.21
C ARG A 120 0.61 -10.70 0.13
N HIS A 121 0.72 -9.38 0.12
CA HIS A 121 0.47 -8.57 1.32
C HIS A 121 -1.00 -8.58 1.72
N PHE A 122 -1.91 -8.37 0.78
CA PHE A 122 -3.35 -8.44 1.03
C PHE A 122 -3.78 -9.81 1.54
N ALA A 123 -3.24 -10.90 0.98
CA ALA A 123 -3.52 -12.26 1.46
C ALA A 123 -3.02 -12.53 2.89
N ARG A 124 -2.05 -11.75 3.39
CA ARG A 124 -1.56 -11.84 4.78
C ARG A 124 -2.40 -11.01 5.74
N VAL A 125 -2.81 -9.82 5.30
CA VAL A 125 -3.46 -8.81 6.13
C VAL A 125 -4.97 -9.00 6.19
N CYS A 126 -5.58 -9.55 5.13
CA CYS A 126 -7.02 -9.67 5.00
C CYS A 126 -7.47 -11.13 5.19
N GLN A 127 -8.66 -11.31 5.78
CA GLN A 127 -9.27 -12.63 5.93
C GLN A 127 -10.01 -13.07 4.64
N SER A 128 -10.49 -12.10 3.87
CA SER A 128 -11.26 -12.29 2.65
C SER A 128 -10.77 -11.34 1.55
N VAL A 129 -10.50 -11.87 0.36
CA VAL A 129 -10.14 -11.07 -0.81
C VAL A 129 -10.92 -11.59 -2.02
N THR A 130 -11.81 -10.77 -2.57
CA THR A 130 -12.55 -11.09 -3.81
C THR A 130 -12.28 -10.06 -4.88
N LEU A 131 -12.21 -10.52 -6.12
CA LEU A 131 -12.14 -9.67 -7.29
C LEU A 131 -13.52 -9.11 -7.60
N VAL A 132 -13.64 -7.78 -7.74
CA VAL A 132 -14.91 -7.12 -8.10
C VAL A 132 -14.90 -6.75 -9.57
N SER A 133 -13.84 -6.08 -10.03
CA SER A 133 -13.69 -5.71 -11.44
C SER A 133 -12.23 -5.63 -11.87
N VAL A 134 -12.02 -5.89 -13.16
CA VAL A 134 -10.74 -5.72 -13.88
C VAL A 134 -11.05 -4.83 -15.08
N GLY A 135 -10.35 -3.70 -15.20
CA GLY A 135 -10.62 -2.69 -16.23
C GLY A 135 -11.74 -1.71 -15.88
N VAL A 136 -11.96 -0.73 -16.77
CA VAL A 136 -12.87 0.41 -16.52
C VAL A 136 -14.34 0.02 -16.68
N ALA A 137 -15.04 -0.06 -15.55
CA ALA A 137 -16.31 0.64 -15.34
C ALA A 137 -16.40 1.01 -13.85
N VAL A 138 -15.94 2.22 -13.50
CA VAL A 138 -16.00 2.73 -12.13
C VAL A 138 -17.43 3.16 -11.84
N ASN A 139 -18.30 2.21 -11.47
CA ASN A 139 -19.56 2.49 -10.81
C ASN A 139 -19.32 2.42 -9.29
N THR A 140 -18.63 3.40 -8.73
CA THR A 140 -18.56 3.57 -7.27
C THR A 140 -19.88 4.17 -6.79
N SER A 141 -20.97 3.42 -6.84
CA SER A 141 -22.15 3.75 -6.05
C SER A 141 -21.86 3.35 -4.61
N VAL A 142 -21.40 4.32 -3.81
CA VAL A 142 -21.64 4.26 -2.37
C VAL A 142 -23.15 4.34 -2.24
N ALA A 143 -23.82 3.20 -1.98
CA ALA A 143 -25.18 3.22 -1.48
C ALA A 143 -25.12 3.96 -0.14
N VAL A 144 -25.35 5.27 -0.20
CA VAL A 144 -25.71 6.05 0.97
C VAL A 144 -27.06 5.48 1.37
N THR A 145 -27.07 4.61 2.38
CA THR A 145 -28.29 4.22 3.05
C THR A 145 -28.90 5.52 3.57
N ALA A 146 -29.94 6.00 2.89
CA ALA A 146 -30.75 7.09 3.38
C ALA A 146 -31.23 6.70 4.78
N PRO A 147 -31.15 7.59 5.78
CA PRO A 147 -31.81 7.31 7.04
C PRO A 147 -33.31 7.23 6.75
N GLU A 148 -33.90 6.11 7.16
CA GLU A 148 -35.34 5.89 7.15
C GLU A 148 -36.05 7.10 7.72
N ALA A 149 -37.00 7.61 6.93
CA ALA A 149 -37.97 8.59 7.39
C ALA A 149 -38.69 8.02 8.63
N THR A 150 -38.45 8.65 9.77
CA THR A 150 -39.30 8.50 10.96
C THR A 150 -39.56 9.89 11.53
N ASN A 151 -40.84 10.11 11.87
CA ASN A 151 -41.42 11.22 12.66
C ASN A 151 -41.82 12.44 11.82
N VAL A 152 -43.06 12.98 11.84
CA VAL A 152 -44.27 12.83 12.67
C VAL A 152 -45.48 13.13 11.78
#